data_AF-A0A1R1JMJ1-F1
#
_entry.id   AF-A0A1R1JMJ1-F1
#
_cell.length_a   1.000
_cell.length_b   1.000
_cell.length_c   1.000
_cell.angle_alpha   90.00
_cell.angle_beta   90.00
_cell.angle_gamma   90.00
#
_symmetry.space_group_name_H-M   'P 1'
#
loop_
_entity.id
_entity.type
_entity.pdbx_description
1 polymer ?
#
loop_
_entity_poly.entity_id
_entity_poly.type
_entity_poly.pdbx_seq_one_letter_code
_entity_poly.pdbx_strand_id
1 'polypeptide(L)'
;MDIRYSTGVTTPLERAIVISLFTWRRALPSDPVDDADLQGWWGDSFPSVADDRIGSRLWLLRRRTLVEATIRDAITYAREALAWLVEDGLVVGFEVEAERQGRERLAMRVIGIRADGQQERLAEFNDVWQVINNAF
;
A
#
# COMPACT_ATOMS: atom_id res chain seq x y z
N MET A 1 0.38 9.90 11.39
CA MET A 1 1.24 8.85 10.84
C MET A 1 2.61 9.45 10.61
N ASP A 2 3.62 8.92 11.27
CA ASP A 2 5.02 9.22 10.98
C ASP A 2 5.53 8.18 9.97
N ILE A 3 6.21 8.67 8.95
CA ILE A 3 6.84 7.83 7.93
C ILE A 3 8.34 7.82 8.22
N ARG A 4 8.90 6.62 8.42
CA ARG A 4 10.34 6.42 8.54
C ARG A 4 10.87 5.76 7.29
N TYR A 5 11.89 6.39 6.71
CA TYR A 5 12.56 6.02 5.48
C TYR A 5 13.93 5.39 5.78
N SER A 6 14.45 4.56 4.87
CA SER A 6 15.69 3.81 5.14
C SER A 6 16.91 4.73 5.26
N THR A 7 16.92 5.84 4.51
CA THR A 7 18.07 6.76 4.40
C THR A 7 17.86 8.14 5.04
N GLY A 8 16.67 8.44 5.58
CA GLY A 8 16.34 9.78 6.09
C GLY A 8 16.21 10.88 5.01
N VAL A 9 16.44 10.54 3.73
CA VAL A 9 16.27 11.39 2.55
C VAL A 9 15.22 10.75 1.65
N THR A 10 14.15 11.48 1.30
CA THR A 10 13.04 10.91 0.50
C THR A 10 13.50 10.55 -0.92
N THR A 11 13.73 9.27 -1.17
CA THR A 11 14.14 8.76 -2.49
C THR A 11 12.95 8.71 -3.46
N PRO A 12 13.19 8.67 -4.80
CA PRO A 12 12.11 8.42 -5.76
C PRO A 12 11.34 7.13 -5.48
N LEU A 13 12.02 6.07 -5.04
CA LEU A 13 11.42 4.78 -4.68
C LEU A 13 10.50 4.91 -3.46
N GLU A 14 10.95 5.62 -2.43
CA GLU A 14 10.13 5.86 -1.23
C GLU A 14 8.87 6.67 -1.55
N ARG A 15 8.98 7.68 -2.43
CA ARG A 15 7.80 8.42 -2.92
C ARG A 15 6.86 7.51 -3.71
N ALA A 16 7.40 6.66 -4.57
CA ALA A 16 6.63 5.68 -5.33
C ALA A 16 5.85 4.74 -4.42
N ILE A 17 6.47 4.26 -3.33
CA ILE A 17 5.79 3.44 -2.31
C ILE A 17 4.64 4.21 -1.65
N VAL A 18 4.88 5.45 -1.20
CA VAL A 18 3.85 6.28 -0.55
C VAL A 18 2.69 6.56 -1.51
N ILE A 19 2.97 6.94 -2.74
CA ILE A 19 1.95 7.17 -3.78
C ILE A 19 1.15 5.89 -4.02
N SER A 20 1.82 4.75 -4.17
CA SER A 20 1.16 3.46 -4.41
C SER A 20 0.26 3.06 -3.25
N LEU A 21 0.65 3.27 -2.00
CA LEU A 21 -0.14 2.88 -0.84
C LEU A 21 -1.29 3.85 -0.52
N PHE A 22 -1.09 5.15 -0.75
CA PHE A 22 -2.00 6.19 -0.25
C PHE A 22 -2.69 7.01 -1.36
N THR A 23 -2.69 6.50 -2.59
CA THR A 23 -3.65 6.90 -3.62
C THR A 23 -4.67 5.80 -3.85
N TRP A 24 -5.81 6.14 -4.42
CA TRP A 24 -6.90 5.18 -4.62
C TRP A 24 -6.69 4.34 -5.87
N ARG A 25 -6.60 3.02 -5.70
CA ARG A 25 -6.87 2.09 -6.80
C ARG A 25 -8.35 1.78 -6.83
N ARG A 26 -8.89 1.67 -8.05
CA ARG A 26 -10.30 1.34 -8.29
C ARG A 26 -10.64 -0.03 -7.69
N ALA A 27 -11.78 -0.12 -7.03
CA ALA A 27 -12.32 -1.39 -6.53
C ALA A 27 -12.56 -2.40 -7.66
N LEU A 28 -12.33 -3.68 -7.37
CA LEU A 28 -12.69 -4.79 -8.23
C LEU A 28 -14.20 -5.04 -8.18
N PRO A 29 -14.79 -5.69 -9.21
CA PRO A 29 -16.21 -6.05 -9.20
C PRO A 29 -16.63 -6.94 -8.02
N SER A 30 -15.69 -7.69 -7.43
CA SER A 30 -15.92 -8.56 -6.28
C SER A 30 -15.78 -7.86 -4.92
N ASP A 31 -15.30 -6.61 -4.90
CA ASP A 31 -15.06 -5.91 -3.64
C ASP A 31 -16.38 -5.42 -3.02
N PRO A 32 -16.49 -5.46 -1.68
CA PRO A 32 -17.65 -4.95 -0.98
C PRO A 32 -17.57 -3.42 -0.95
N VAL A 33 -18.18 -2.77 -1.95
CA VAL A 33 -18.32 -1.31 -1.98
C VAL A 33 -19.75 -0.96 -1.61
N ASP A 34 -19.91 -0.15 -0.57
CA ASP A 34 -21.22 0.27 -0.05
C ASP A 34 -21.95 1.23 -1.02
N ASP A 35 -21.20 1.98 -1.83
CA ASP A 35 -21.68 3.03 -2.73
C ASP A 35 -21.32 2.75 -4.20
N ALA A 36 -21.87 3.55 -5.13
CA ALA A 36 -21.52 3.49 -6.55
C ALA A 36 -20.09 4.00 -6.86
N ASP A 37 -19.44 4.66 -5.89
CA ASP A 37 -18.10 5.20 -6.05
C ASP A 37 -17.03 4.13 -5.79
N LEU A 38 -16.49 3.60 -6.89
CA LEU A 38 -15.43 2.60 -6.88
C LEU A 38 -14.03 3.21 -6.69
N GLN A 39 -13.93 4.53 -6.53
CA GLN A 39 -12.67 5.29 -6.51
C GLN A 39 -11.80 5.03 -7.76
N GLY A 40 -10.57 5.54 -7.73
CA GLY A 40 -9.55 5.26 -8.74
C GLY A 40 -8.52 6.38 -8.88
N TRP A 41 -7.42 6.06 -9.55
CA TRP A 41 -6.39 7.03 -9.90
C TRP A 41 -6.62 7.51 -11.33
N TRP A 42 -6.63 8.83 -11.53
CA TRP A 42 -6.92 9.42 -12.83
C TRP A 42 -5.91 8.98 -13.92
N GLY A 43 -4.66 8.66 -13.53
CA GLY A 43 -3.61 8.18 -14.42
C GLY A 43 -3.91 6.82 -15.07
N ASP A 44 -4.78 6.00 -14.46
CA ASP A 44 -5.20 4.70 -15.01
C ASP A 44 -6.20 4.83 -16.18
N SER A 45 -6.63 6.05 -16.53
CA SER A 45 -7.62 6.26 -17.60
C SER A 45 -7.04 6.03 -18.99
N PHE A 46 -5.73 6.23 -19.16
CA PHE A 46 -5.01 6.10 -20.43
C PHE A 46 -3.62 5.51 -20.19
N PRO A 47 -3.54 4.26 -19.70
CA PRO A 47 -2.25 3.70 -19.31
C PRO A 47 -1.44 3.34 -20.55
N SER A 48 -0.13 3.58 -20.49
CA SER A 48 0.80 3.18 -21.56
C SER A 48 0.99 1.67 -21.64
N VAL A 49 0.77 0.97 -20.53
CA VAL A 49 0.80 -0.49 -20.41
C VAL A 49 -0.59 -0.95 -19.97
N ALA A 50 -1.14 -1.99 -20.63
CA ALA A 50 -2.46 -2.49 -20.26
C ALA A 50 -2.48 -2.98 -18.81
N ASP A 51 -3.56 -2.66 -18.09
CA ASP A 51 -3.74 -2.98 -16.67
C ASP A 51 -2.70 -2.39 -15.70
N ASP A 52 -1.89 -1.42 -16.15
CA ASP A 52 -1.10 -0.59 -15.24
C ASP A 52 -2.06 0.20 -14.33
N ARG A 53 -1.91 -0.02 -13.03
CA ARG A 53 -2.80 0.47 -12.00
C ARG A 53 -1.99 1.01 -10.85
N ILE A 54 -2.10 2.30 -10.58
CA ILE A 54 -1.46 2.88 -9.38
C ILE A 54 -2.49 3.04 -8.27
N GLY A 55 -1.99 3.05 -7.04
CA GLY A 55 -2.78 3.19 -5.83
C GLY A 55 -3.11 1.85 -5.20
N SER A 56 -3.82 1.92 -4.09
CA SER A 56 -4.20 0.78 -3.29
C SER A 56 -5.69 0.74 -3.01
N ARG A 57 -6.18 -0.46 -2.75
CA ARG A 57 -7.53 -0.71 -2.24
C ARG A 57 -7.61 -0.66 -0.70
N LEU A 58 -6.57 -0.16 -0.02
CA LEU A 58 -6.58 0.08 1.43
C LEU A 58 -7.79 0.90 1.92
N TRP A 59 -8.33 1.78 1.08
CA TRP A 59 -9.54 2.55 1.38
C TRP A 59 -10.80 1.68 1.60
N LEU A 60 -10.85 0.46 1.06
CA LEU A 60 -11.93 -0.50 1.33
C LEU A 60 -11.97 -0.95 2.79
N LEU A 61 -10.90 -0.69 3.56
CA LEU A 61 -10.82 -1.04 4.98
C LEU A 61 -11.42 0.04 5.88
N ARG A 62 -11.83 1.19 5.32
CA ARG A 62 -12.52 2.23 6.08
C ARG A 62 -13.77 1.65 6.75
N ARG A 63 -14.04 2.10 7.98
CA ARG A 63 -15.20 1.65 8.80
C ARG A 63 -15.21 0.15 9.15
N ARG A 64 -14.18 -0.62 8.80
CA ARG A 64 -14.03 -2.01 9.27
C ARG A 64 -13.42 -2.03 10.67
N THR A 65 -13.68 -3.09 11.43
CA THR A 65 -13.00 -3.30 12.72
C THR A 65 -11.58 -3.80 12.48
N LEU A 66 -10.60 -3.30 13.25
CA LEU A 66 -9.20 -3.74 13.18
C LEU A 66 -9.01 -5.11 13.86
N VAL A 67 -9.22 -6.17 13.07
CA VAL A 67 -9.07 -7.58 13.44
C VAL A 67 -8.12 -8.28 12.46
N GLU A 68 -7.70 -9.52 12.78
CA GLU A 68 -6.76 -10.31 11.98
C GLU A 68 -7.12 -10.39 10.48
N ALA A 69 -8.39 -10.57 10.15
CA ALA A 69 -8.84 -10.59 8.75
C ALA A 69 -8.55 -9.25 8.04
N THR A 70 -8.87 -8.12 8.68
CA THR A 70 -8.60 -6.77 8.16
C THR A 70 -7.09 -6.52 7.98
N ILE A 71 -6.26 -7.06 8.86
CA ILE A 71 -4.79 -6.96 8.74
C ILE A 71 -4.29 -7.73 7.52
N ARG A 72 -4.81 -8.95 7.28
CA ARG A 72 -4.47 -9.74 6.08
C ARG A 72 -4.91 -9.05 4.80
N ASP A 73 -6.09 -8.43 4.81
CA ASP A 73 -6.57 -7.64 3.67
C ASP A 73 -5.67 -6.42 3.43
N ALA A 74 -5.23 -5.74 4.49
CA ALA A 74 -4.29 -4.61 4.38
C ALA A 74 -2.96 -5.03 3.73
N ILE A 75 -2.38 -6.17 4.15
CA ILE A 75 -1.17 -6.72 3.54
C ILE A 75 -1.42 -7.07 2.07
N THR A 76 -2.57 -7.68 1.76
CA THR A 76 -2.93 -8.06 0.39
C THR A 76 -3.04 -6.84 -0.52
N TYR A 77 -3.76 -5.80 -0.10
CA TYR A 77 -3.92 -4.56 -0.88
C TYR A 77 -2.62 -3.76 -1.00
N ALA A 78 -1.76 -3.79 0.01
CA ALA A 78 -0.45 -3.17 -0.07
C ALA A 78 0.49 -3.92 -1.01
N ARG A 79 0.51 -5.26 -0.98
CA ARG A 79 1.27 -6.08 -1.95
C ARG A 79 0.80 -5.84 -3.38
N GLU A 80 -0.51 -5.81 -3.60
CA GLU A 80 -1.10 -5.54 -4.91
C GLU A 80 -0.72 -4.14 -5.45
N ALA A 81 -0.68 -3.15 -4.56
CA ALA A 81 -0.33 -1.77 -4.92
C ALA A 81 1.15 -1.58 -5.27
N LEU A 82 2.03 -2.42 -4.72
CA LEU A 82 3.48 -2.32 -4.89
C LEU A 82 4.05 -3.30 -5.92
N ALA A 83 3.23 -4.19 -6.48
CA ALA A 83 3.66 -5.21 -7.45
C ALA A 83 4.40 -4.63 -8.65
N TRP A 84 3.94 -3.46 -9.15
CA TRP A 84 4.56 -2.78 -10.29
C TRP A 84 6.03 -2.41 -10.07
N LEU A 85 6.47 -2.22 -8.81
CA LEU A 85 7.89 -1.95 -8.50
C LEU A 85 8.81 -3.11 -8.91
N VAL A 86 8.29 -4.34 -8.91
CA VAL A 86 9.03 -5.52 -9.39
C VAL A 86 8.94 -5.63 -10.91
N GLU A 87 7.75 -5.39 -11.45
CA GLU A 87 7.47 -5.46 -12.90
C GLU A 87 8.34 -4.47 -13.69
N ASP A 88 8.53 -3.26 -13.15
CA ASP A 88 9.40 -2.22 -13.71
C ASP A 88 10.88 -2.37 -13.32
N GLY A 89 11.23 -3.41 -12.54
CA GLY A 89 12.61 -3.70 -12.14
C GLY A 89 13.21 -2.70 -11.14
N LEU A 90 12.39 -1.92 -10.43
CA LEU A 90 12.84 -1.00 -9.38
C LEU A 90 13.31 -1.74 -8.13
N VAL A 91 12.74 -2.92 -7.86
CA VAL A 91 13.18 -3.86 -6.81
C VAL A 91 13.15 -5.29 -7.34
N VAL A 92 14.01 -6.18 -6.83
CA VAL A 92 14.02 -7.61 -7.22
C VAL A 92 12.85 -8.37 -6.59
N GLY A 93 12.39 -7.91 -5.44
CA GLY A 93 11.25 -8.43 -4.70
C GLY A 93 11.00 -7.59 -3.47
N PHE A 94 9.87 -7.81 -2.81
CA PHE A 94 9.56 -7.16 -1.54
C PHE A 94 8.60 -8.01 -0.72
N GLU A 95 8.56 -7.71 0.57
CA GLU A 95 7.58 -8.20 1.53
C GLU A 95 6.85 -7.03 2.17
N VAL A 96 5.57 -7.25 2.49
CA VAL A 96 4.77 -6.31 3.27
C VAL A 96 4.36 -7.01 4.55
N GLU A 97 4.63 -6.35 5.66
CA GLU A 97 4.23 -6.81 6.98
C GLU A 97 3.40 -5.73 7.66
N ALA A 98 2.33 -6.15 8.33
CA ALA A 98 1.49 -5.26 9.11
C ALA A 98 1.13 -5.90 10.45
N GLU A 99 1.12 -5.09 11.50
CA GLU A 99 0.81 -5.54 12.86
C GLU A 99 -0.08 -4.54 13.59
N ARG A 100 -1.03 -5.04 14.38
CA ARG A 100 -1.86 -4.20 15.23
C ARG A 100 -1.14 -3.85 16.51
N GLN A 101 -0.98 -2.56 16.78
CA GLN A 101 -0.34 -2.03 17.99
C GLN A 101 -1.35 -1.37 18.94
N GLY A 102 -1.92 -2.17 19.84
CA GLY A 102 -3.00 -1.74 20.73
C GLY A 102 -4.37 -1.94 20.08
N ARG A 103 -5.30 -1.00 20.27
CA ARG A 103 -6.67 -1.12 19.75
C ARG A 103 -6.86 -0.51 18.36
N GLU A 104 -6.22 0.62 18.10
CA GLU A 104 -6.56 1.50 16.96
C GLU A 104 -5.35 1.86 16.09
N ARG A 105 -4.24 1.12 16.15
CA ARG A 105 -3.06 1.40 15.32
C ARG A 105 -2.67 0.18 14.51
N LEU A 106 -2.38 0.42 13.24
CA LEU A 106 -1.83 -0.59 12.33
C LEU A 106 -0.46 -0.10 11.85
N ALA A 107 0.61 -0.68 12.37
CA ALA A 107 1.94 -0.44 11.85
C ALA A 107 2.11 -1.26 10.57
N MET A 108 2.80 -0.69 9.57
CA MET A 108 3.08 -1.36 8.30
C MET A 108 4.53 -1.10 7.88
N ARG A 109 5.21 -2.13 7.39
CA ARG A 109 6.55 -2.03 6.83
C ARG A 109 6.65 -2.70 5.48
N VAL A 110 7.42 -2.08 4.60
CA VAL A 110 7.78 -2.59 3.27
C VAL A 110 9.26 -2.96 3.31
N ILE A 111 9.56 -4.23 3.06
CA ILE A 111 10.91 -4.79 3.12
C ILE A 111 11.30 -5.20 1.71
N GLY A 112 12.24 -4.49 1.10
CA GLY A 112 12.80 -4.83 -0.20
C GLY A 112 13.79 -5.99 -0.09
N ILE A 113 13.87 -6.78 -1.15
CA ILE A 113 14.84 -7.87 -1.31
C ILE A 113 15.86 -7.40 -2.34
N ARG A 114 17.13 -7.35 -1.94
CA ARG A 114 18.27 -7.03 -2.81
C ARG A 114 18.66 -8.25 -3.63
N ALA A 115 19.38 -8.03 -4.73
CA ALA A 115 19.82 -9.12 -5.62
C ALA A 115 20.72 -10.16 -4.94
N ASP A 116 21.40 -9.78 -3.85
CA ASP A 116 22.22 -10.66 -3.01
C ASP A 116 21.41 -11.41 -1.92
N GLY A 117 20.07 -11.28 -1.94
CA GLY A 117 19.16 -11.87 -0.95
C GLY A 117 19.10 -11.10 0.38
N GLN A 118 19.87 -10.03 0.55
CA GLN A 118 19.77 -9.19 1.74
C GLN A 118 18.44 -8.43 1.76
N GLN A 119 17.89 -8.24 2.95
CA GLN A 119 16.67 -7.47 3.14
C GLN A 119 17.01 -6.03 3.53
N GLU A 120 16.31 -5.08 2.92
CA GLU A 120 16.38 -3.67 3.26
C GLU A 120 14.98 -3.15 3.57
N ARG A 121 14.83 -2.43 4.67
CA ARG A 121 13.55 -1.78 4.99
C ARG A 121 13.40 -0.53 4.12
N LEU A 122 12.49 -0.56 3.15
CA LEU A 122 12.25 0.55 2.22
C LEU A 122 11.35 1.63 2.83
N ALA A 123 10.33 1.23 3.58
CA ALA A 123 9.42 2.17 4.24
C ALA A 123 8.83 1.56 5.52
N GLU A 124 8.58 2.42 6.52
CA GLU A 124 7.89 2.06 7.75
C GLU A 124 6.87 3.16 8.10
N PHE A 125 5.66 2.72 8.38
CA PHE A 125 4.52 3.55 8.77
C PHE A 125 4.09 3.11 10.17
N ASN A 126 4.12 4.03 11.12
CA ASN A 126 3.75 3.71 12.50
C ASN A 126 2.24 3.52 12.68
N ASP A 127 1.42 4.10 11.80
CA ASP A 127 -0.03 4.01 11.88
C ASP A 127 -0.71 4.32 10.53
N VAL A 128 -0.87 3.29 9.69
CA VAL A 128 -1.66 3.40 8.44
C VAL A 128 -3.16 3.44 8.71
N TRP A 129 -3.61 2.97 9.89
CA TRP A 129 -5.03 2.94 10.26
C TRP A 129 -5.60 4.35 10.39
N GLN A 130 -4.79 5.29 10.87
CA GLN A 130 -5.16 6.69 10.91
C GLN A 130 -5.48 7.26 9.52
N VAL A 131 -4.69 6.92 8.50
CA VAL A 131 -4.92 7.39 7.12
C VAL A 131 -6.18 6.75 6.56
N ILE A 132 -6.35 5.44 6.76
CA ILE A 132 -7.52 4.69 6.29
C ILE A 132 -8.84 5.28 6.80
N ASN A 133 -8.88 5.75 8.06
CA ASN A 133 -10.11 6.25 8.67
C ASN A 133 -10.32 7.76 8.54
N ASN A 134 -9.27 8.55 8.29
CA ASN A 134 -9.36 10.01 8.34
C ASN A 134 -9.04 10.73 7.02
N ALA A 135 -8.43 10.04 6.05
CA ALA A 135 -7.99 10.65 4.79
C ALA A 135 -8.64 10.05 3.54
N PHE A 136 -9.40 8.95 3.69
CA PHE A 136 -10.18 8.30 2.63
C PHE A 136 -11.69 8.45 2.85
#